data_AF-M1W0H8-F1
#
_entry.id   AF-M1W0H8-F1
#
_cell.length_a   1.000
_cell.length_b   1.000
_cell.length_c   1.000
_cell.angle_alpha   90.00
_cell.angle_beta   90.00
_cell.angle_gamma   90.00
#
_symmetry.space_group_name_H-M   'P 1'
#
loop_
_entity.id
_entity.type
_entity.pdbx_description
1 polymer ?
#
loop_
_entity_poly.entity_id
_entity_poly.type
_entity_poly.pdbx_seq_one_letter_code
_entity_poly.pdbx_strand_id
1 'polypeptide(L)'
;MPRMSTRASTRATRVPLRAKRASEPHAPPETRQARTPGEQTPTMLEAVQFYDVIHQEACRKYKTEEAKQTVIYKWIASTVNPSLHQSTLEQIRKETGKREVSLRKIAKTLKGSFSPGMMIMTAEISTVYVNHWAEAKLANTHPDKWVEKWYTVYQKAKTYDINEIKGPNAIRDFIHAVGTQFDPTWARAKLVKMIEHNDNLPTDFTLKSIADEFMRYHKATKMFEPSMGIQ
;
A
#
# COMPACT_ATOMS: atom_id res chain seq x y z
N MET A 1 -13.49 33.70 27.04
CA MET A 1 -12.49 34.25 27.98
C MET A 1 -11.12 33.63 27.66
N PRO A 2 -10.21 34.36 27.00
CA PRO A 2 -8.86 33.92 26.66
C PRO A 2 -7.81 34.59 27.57
N ARG A 3 -6.81 33.84 28.07
CA ARG A 3 -5.54 34.40 28.60
C ARG A 3 -4.41 33.39 28.37
N MET A 4 -3.46 33.73 27.49
CA MET A 4 -2.09 34.23 27.78
C MET A 4 -1.08 33.06 27.78
N SER A 5 -0.20 32.89 26.79
CA SER A 5 0.92 33.75 26.33
C SER A 5 2.06 33.88 27.34
N THR A 6 3.19 33.19 27.06
CA THR A 6 4.59 33.67 27.11
C THR A 6 5.50 32.53 26.61
N ARG A 7 6.24 32.66 25.49
CA ARG A 7 7.62 33.21 25.33
C ARG A 7 8.58 32.69 26.41
N ALA A 8 9.83 32.31 26.17
CA ALA A 8 10.76 32.28 25.04
C ALA A 8 12.01 31.51 25.55
N SER A 9 12.97 31.15 24.70
CA SER A 9 14.39 31.50 24.92
C SER A 9 15.31 30.74 23.97
N THR A 10 15.83 31.50 23.01
CA THR A 10 16.92 31.15 22.10
C THR A 10 18.24 31.48 22.80
N ARG A 11 19.26 30.61 22.72
CA ARG A 11 20.64 31.03 23.00
C ARG A 11 21.64 30.29 22.11
N ALA A 12 21.94 30.89 20.97
CA ALA A 12 23.15 30.65 20.20
C ALA A 12 24.22 31.64 20.71
N THR A 13 25.34 31.13 21.23
CA THR A 13 26.47 31.94 21.68
C THR A 13 27.56 31.92 20.62
N ARG A 14 27.67 33.01 19.85
CA ARG A 14 28.88 33.36 19.07
C ARG A 14 29.82 34.15 19.98
N VAL A 15 31.09 33.76 20.04
CA VAL A 15 32.18 34.51 20.68
C VAL A 15 32.90 35.33 19.61
N PRO A 16 33.15 36.64 19.80
CA PRO A 16 34.04 37.41 18.94
C PRO A 16 35.45 37.55 19.54
N LEU A 17 36.45 37.47 18.65
CA LEU A 17 37.82 37.94 18.84
C LEU A 17 37.87 39.47 19.05
N ARG A 18 38.82 39.98 19.85
CA ARG A 18 39.82 41.02 19.46
C ARG A 18 40.71 41.51 20.64
N ALA A 19 42.00 41.21 20.50
CA ALA A 19 43.24 41.97 20.77
C ALA A 19 43.32 43.17 21.75
N LYS A 20 44.44 43.23 22.51
CA LYS A 20 45.45 44.33 22.59
C LYS A 20 46.65 43.89 23.46
N ARG A 21 47.88 43.86 22.91
CA ARG A 21 49.05 44.79 23.11
C ARG A 21 49.58 44.86 24.55
N ALA A 22 50.87 45.02 24.88
CA ALA A 22 52.19 44.91 24.25
C ALA A 22 53.19 45.44 25.31
N SER A 23 54.33 44.77 25.57
CA SER A 23 55.59 45.40 26.03
C SER A 23 56.72 44.36 26.24
N GLU A 24 57.83 44.59 25.54
CA GLU A 24 59.13 43.89 25.42
C GLU A 24 60.02 43.99 26.69
N PRO A 25 61.35 43.68 26.67
CA PRO A 25 62.10 42.52 26.17
C PRO A 25 63.07 41.92 27.23
N HIS A 26 63.35 40.62 27.18
CA HIS A 26 64.62 40.08 27.70
C HIS A 26 64.97 38.81 26.91
N ALA A 27 66.18 38.76 26.36
CA ALA A 27 66.80 37.57 25.79
C ALA A 27 68.15 37.34 26.49
N PRO A 28 68.76 36.14 26.38
CA PRO A 28 68.24 34.81 26.74
C PRO A 28 69.23 34.09 27.71
N PRO A 29 68.98 32.83 28.09
CA PRO A 29 70.01 31.87 27.71
C PRO A 29 69.45 30.58 27.10
N GLU A 30 70.27 30.02 26.22
CA GLU A 30 70.08 28.81 25.44
C GLU A 30 69.50 27.66 26.27
N THR A 31 68.26 27.27 25.94
CA THR A 31 67.79 25.91 26.24
C THR A 31 67.52 25.21 24.92
N ARG A 32 68.46 24.33 24.59
CA ARG A 32 68.45 23.38 23.47
C ARG A 32 67.11 22.61 23.47
N GLN A 33 66.15 23.03 22.65
CA GLN A 33 64.93 22.25 22.39
C GLN A 33 64.99 21.62 21.01
N ALA A 34 64.75 20.31 21.03
CA ALA A 34 64.85 19.40 19.91
C ALA A 34 63.98 19.82 18.73
N ARG A 35 64.51 19.57 17.53
CA ARG A 35 63.77 19.61 16.27
C ARG A 35 62.51 18.75 16.41
N THR A 36 61.34 19.37 16.34
CA THR A 36 60.11 18.69 15.97
C THR A 36 60.29 18.11 14.56
N PRO A 37 60.02 16.81 14.31
CA PRO A 37 59.98 16.28 12.95
C PRO A 37 58.84 16.99 12.22
N GLY A 38 59.14 17.56 11.05
CA GLY A 38 58.21 18.40 10.31
C GLY A 38 56.85 17.71 10.08
N GLU A 39 55.78 18.49 10.25
CA GLU A 39 54.50 18.20 9.63
C GLU A 39 54.73 18.18 8.11
N GLN A 40 55.02 16.99 7.59
CA GLN A 40 54.99 16.74 6.15
C GLN A 40 53.53 16.85 5.73
N THR A 41 53.17 18.00 5.16
CA THR A 41 51.95 18.13 4.38
C THR A 41 52.08 17.16 3.21
N PRO A 42 51.14 16.21 3.02
CA PRO A 42 51.24 15.22 1.95
C PRO A 42 51.45 15.92 0.63
N THR A 43 52.44 15.47 -0.12
CA THR A 43 52.72 16.02 -1.45
C THR A 43 51.44 15.85 -2.28
N MET A 44 51.10 16.81 -3.15
CA MET A 44 49.87 16.73 -3.97
C MET A 44 49.73 15.38 -4.69
N LEU A 45 50.85 14.77 -5.08
CA LEU A 45 50.92 13.44 -5.69
C LEU A 45 50.50 12.31 -4.74
N GLU A 46 50.91 12.36 -3.47
CA GLU A 46 50.52 11.39 -2.44
C GLU A 46 49.04 11.52 -2.08
N ALA A 47 48.51 12.75 -2.06
CA ALA A 47 47.08 12.99 -1.86
C ALA A 47 46.24 12.42 -3.02
N VAL A 48 46.67 12.63 -4.28
CA VAL A 48 45.98 12.06 -5.47
C VAL A 48 46.01 10.53 -5.43
N GLN A 49 47.17 9.93 -5.13
CA GLN A 49 47.30 8.48 -5.01
C GLN A 49 46.40 7.90 -3.91
N PHE A 50 46.29 8.60 -2.77
CA PHE A 50 45.40 8.22 -1.68
C PHE A 50 43.91 8.28 -2.10
N TYR A 51 43.50 9.34 -2.80
CA TYR A 51 42.14 9.44 -3.34
C TYR A 51 41.82 8.35 -4.37
N ASP A 52 42.77 8.02 -5.25
CA ASP A 52 42.60 6.97 -6.24
C ASP A 52 42.41 5.59 -5.59
N VAL A 53 43.20 5.27 -4.57
CA VAL A 53 43.08 4.00 -3.82
C VAL A 53 41.73 3.91 -3.10
N ILE A 54 41.33 4.97 -2.40
CA ILE A 54 40.02 5.00 -1.72
C ILE A 54 38.86 4.91 -2.71
N HIS A 55 38.95 5.62 -3.84
CA HIS A 55 37.93 5.58 -4.88
C HIS A 55 37.84 4.20 -5.52
N GLN A 56 38.98 3.57 -5.80
CA GLN A 56 39.04 2.23 -6.38
C GLN A 56 38.49 1.17 -5.42
N GLU A 57 38.76 1.26 -4.12
CA GLU A 57 38.15 0.41 -3.10
C GLU A 57 36.64 0.63 -2.99
N ALA A 58 36.18 1.88 -3.01
CA ALA A 58 34.76 2.19 -3.00
C ALA A 58 34.03 1.61 -4.23
N CYS A 59 34.64 1.75 -5.43
CA CYS A 59 34.13 1.14 -6.65
C CYS A 59 34.11 -0.39 -6.57
N ARG A 60 35.15 -1.03 -6.03
CA ARG A 60 35.16 -2.48 -5.81
C ARG A 60 34.04 -2.92 -4.87
N LYS A 61 33.86 -2.25 -3.73
CA LYS A 61 32.79 -2.55 -2.76
C LYS A 61 31.41 -2.39 -3.41
N TYR A 62 31.18 -1.31 -4.14
CA TYR A 62 29.93 -1.08 -4.87
C TYR A 62 29.62 -2.19 -5.87
N LYS A 63 30.58 -2.53 -6.75
CA LYS A 63 30.41 -3.61 -7.75
C LYS A 63 30.13 -4.97 -7.10
N THR A 64 30.73 -5.23 -5.95
CA THR A 64 30.51 -6.48 -5.21
C THR A 64 29.09 -6.54 -4.65
N GLU A 65 28.58 -5.43 -4.10
CA GLU A 65 27.18 -5.34 -3.63
C GLU A 65 26.16 -5.38 -4.77
N GLU A 66 26.44 -4.73 -5.89
CA GLU A 66 25.60 -4.79 -7.09
C GLU A 66 25.52 -6.22 -7.66
N ALA A 67 26.65 -6.93 -7.70
CA ALA A 67 26.68 -8.34 -8.10
C ALA A 67 25.85 -9.22 -7.16
N LYS A 68 25.96 -9.04 -5.83
CA LYS A 68 25.12 -9.74 -4.85
C LYS A 68 23.64 -9.45 -5.06
N GLN A 69 23.26 -8.19 -5.24
CA GLN A 69 21.87 -7.81 -5.50
C GLN A 69 21.35 -8.48 -6.78
N THR A 70 22.14 -8.48 -7.85
CA THR A 70 21.80 -9.10 -9.13
C THR A 70 21.58 -10.60 -8.99
N VAL A 71 22.42 -11.31 -8.22
CA VAL A 71 22.26 -12.74 -7.94
C VAL A 71 20.94 -13.00 -7.21
N ILE A 72 20.58 -12.18 -6.22
CA ILE A 72 19.33 -12.37 -5.48
C ILE A 72 18.12 -12.03 -6.36
N TYR A 73 18.18 -10.99 -7.20
CA TYR A 73 17.12 -10.72 -8.19
C TYR A 73 16.91 -11.91 -9.13
N LYS A 74 18.00 -12.49 -9.64
CA LYS A 74 17.94 -13.66 -10.53
C LYS A 74 17.36 -14.88 -9.79
N TRP A 75 17.74 -15.08 -8.54
CA TRP A 75 17.23 -16.17 -7.71
C TRP A 75 15.72 -16.01 -7.43
N ILE A 76 15.26 -14.82 -7.06
CA ILE A 76 13.82 -14.53 -6.85
C ILE A 76 13.07 -14.74 -8.16
N ALA A 77 13.58 -14.22 -9.29
CA ALA A 77 12.95 -14.41 -10.59
C ALA A 77 12.89 -15.88 -11.04
N SER A 78 13.82 -16.73 -10.59
CA SER A 78 13.84 -18.16 -10.88
C SER A 78 13.00 -19.03 -9.96
N THR A 79 12.78 -18.60 -8.71
CA THR A 79 12.08 -19.40 -7.68
C THR A 79 10.62 -19.02 -7.52
N VAL A 80 10.28 -17.75 -7.78
CA VAL A 80 8.92 -17.26 -7.75
C VAL A 80 8.31 -17.44 -9.12
N ASN A 81 7.06 -17.92 -9.18
CA ASN A 81 6.31 -18.04 -10.43
C ASN A 81 6.41 -16.71 -11.23
N PRO A 82 6.84 -16.73 -12.51
CA PRO A 82 7.08 -15.52 -13.29
C PRO A 82 5.89 -14.56 -13.32
N SER A 83 4.67 -15.09 -13.38
CA SER A 83 3.44 -14.28 -13.39
C SER A 83 3.21 -13.55 -12.06
N LEU A 84 3.52 -14.20 -10.94
CA LEU A 84 3.38 -13.61 -9.60
C LEU A 84 4.46 -12.55 -9.35
N HIS A 85 5.68 -12.79 -9.82
CA HIS A 85 6.78 -11.84 -9.73
C HIS A 85 6.49 -10.57 -10.54
N GLN A 86 6.02 -10.70 -11.79
CA GLN A 86 5.64 -9.56 -12.62
C GLN A 86 4.47 -8.76 -12.03
N SER A 87 3.41 -9.44 -11.59
CA SER A 87 2.27 -8.80 -10.93
C SER A 87 2.69 -8.01 -9.69
N THR A 88 3.59 -8.58 -8.87
CA THR A 88 4.11 -7.89 -7.69
C THR A 88 4.97 -6.67 -8.05
N LEU A 89 5.78 -6.76 -9.10
CA LEU A 89 6.56 -5.62 -9.61
C LEU A 89 5.65 -4.50 -10.11
N GLU A 90 4.60 -4.82 -10.85
CA GLU A 90 3.62 -3.85 -11.34
C GLU A 90 2.87 -3.17 -10.20
N GLN A 91 2.44 -3.93 -9.18
CA GLN A 91 1.82 -3.37 -7.99
C GLN A 91 2.76 -2.37 -7.29
N ILE A 92 4.01 -2.75 -7.03
CA ILE A 92 4.95 -1.88 -6.33
C ILE A 92 5.29 -0.63 -7.17
N ARG A 93 5.39 -0.77 -8.50
CA ARG A 93 5.59 0.36 -9.42
C ARG A 93 4.41 1.32 -9.38
N LYS A 94 3.18 0.81 -9.35
CA LYS A 94 1.95 1.62 -9.23
C LYS A 94 1.89 2.37 -7.90
N GLU A 95 2.28 1.74 -6.80
CA GLU A 95 2.28 2.35 -5.46
C GLU A 95 3.40 3.39 -5.26
N THR A 96 4.58 3.15 -5.85
CA THR A 96 5.78 3.97 -5.57
C THR A 96 6.07 5.00 -6.67
N GLY A 97 5.51 4.83 -7.88
CA GLY A 97 5.81 5.66 -9.05
C GLY A 97 7.24 5.50 -9.58
N LYS A 98 8.03 4.57 -9.04
CA LYS A 98 9.43 4.35 -9.40
C LYS A 98 9.58 3.18 -10.36
N ARG A 99 10.44 3.35 -11.38
CA ARG A 99 10.75 2.32 -12.38
C ARG A 99 11.56 1.17 -11.79
N GLU A 100 12.47 1.50 -10.87
CA GLU A 100 13.29 0.56 -10.12
C GLU A 100 12.65 0.21 -8.78
N VAL A 101 12.51 -1.09 -8.53
CA VAL A 101 11.89 -1.63 -7.32
C VAL A 101 12.96 -2.29 -6.47
N SER A 102 13.13 -1.85 -5.22
CA SER A 102 14.09 -2.46 -4.29
C SER A 102 13.74 -3.91 -3.98
N LEU A 103 14.74 -4.79 -4.02
CA LEU A 103 14.67 -6.19 -3.61
C LEU A 103 14.00 -6.40 -2.24
N ARG A 104 14.32 -5.54 -1.26
CA ARG A 104 13.72 -5.60 0.08
C ARG A 104 12.21 -5.33 0.03
N LYS A 105 11.77 -4.43 -0.85
CA LYS A 105 10.35 -4.12 -1.06
C LYS A 105 9.65 -5.28 -1.78
N ILE A 106 10.26 -5.87 -2.80
CA ILE A 106 9.72 -7.07 -3.49
C ILE A 106 9.52 -8.21 -2.49
N ALA A 107 10.56 -8.57 -1.73
CA ALA A 107 10.50 -9.65 -0.75
C ALA A 107 9.45 -9.37 0.35
N LYS A 108 9.35 -8.11 0.82
CA LYS A 108 8.34 -7.72 1.81
C LYS A 108 6.92 -7.81 1.25
N THR A 109 6.70 -7.36 0.02
CA THR A 109 5.39 -7.42 -0.63
C THR A 109 5.00 -8.87 -0.91
N LEU A 110 5.88 -9.68 -1.50
CA LEU A 110 5.64 -11.11 -1.70
C LEU A 110 5.30 -11.82 -0.38
N LYS A 111 6.08 -11.58 0.67
CA LYS A 111 5.81 -12.17 1.99
C LYS A 111 4.47 -11.70 2.60
N GLY A 112 4.07 -10.46 2.35
CA GLY A 112 2.77 -9.94 2.78
C GLY A 112 1.61 -10.57 2.01
N SER A 113 1.71 -10.60 0.68
CA SER A 113 0.68 -11.13 -0.23
C SER A 113 0.48 -12.63 -0.09
N PHE A 114 1.53 -13.38 0.25
CA PHE A 114 1.50 -14.84 0.45
C PHE A 114 1.70 -15.24 1.92
N SER A 115 1.41 -14.33 2.85
CA SER A 115 1.36 -14.70 4.27
C SER A 115 0.29 -15.78 4.44
N PRO A 116 0.60 -16.94 5.06
CA PRO A 116 -0.40 -17.98 5.31
C PRO A 116 -1.66 -17.43 6.00
N GLY A 117 -1.50 -16.48 6.92
CA GLY A 117 -2.63 -15.81 7.57
C GLY A 117 -3.50 -14.97 6.62
N MET A 118 -2.91 -14.30 5.63
CA MET A 118 -3.68 -13.56 4.61
C MET A 118 -4.45 -14.52 3.71
N MET A 119 -3.82 -15.61 3.28
CA MET A 119 -4.48 -16.63 2.44
C MET A 119 -5.64 -17.30 3.18
N ILE A 120 -5.46 -17.62 4.47
CA ILE A 120 -6.51 -18.17 5.33
C ILE A 120 -7.68 -17.18 5.46
N MET A 121 -7.40 -15.91 5.79
CA MET A 121 -8.45 -14.89 5.90
C MET A 121 -9.21 -14.67 4.59
N THR A 122 -8.51 -14.61 3.45
CA THR A 122 -9.15 -14.49 2.14
C THR A 122 -10.06 -15.69 1.84
N ALA A 123 -9.61 -16.90 2.13
CA ALA A 123 -10.40 -18.12 1.94
C ALA A 123 -11.62 -18.19 2.87
N GLU A 124 -11.48 -17.80 4.14
CA GLU A 124 -12.57 -17.72 5.10
C GLU A 124 -13.63 -16.70 4.64
N ILE A 125 -13.19 -15.51 4.21
CA ILE A 125 -14.11 -14.46 3.75
C ILE A 125 -14.81 -14.87 2.46
N SER A 126 -14.10 -15.51 1.52
CA SER A 126 -14.71 -16.07 0.30
C SER A 126 -15.77 -17.11 0.67
N THR A 127 -15.46 -18.03 1.59
CA THR A 127 -16.42 -19.05 2.07
C THR A 127 -17.65 -18.41 2.71
N VAL A 128 -17.46 -17.42 3.59
CA VAL A 128 -18.57 -16.68 4.21
C VAL A 128 -19.42 -15.96 3.17
N TYR A 129 -18.79 -15.36 2.15
CA TYR A 129 -19.49 -14.67 1.07
C TYR A 129 -20.32 -15.64 0.22
N VAL A 130 -19.75 -16.78 -0.16
CA VAL A 130 -20.45 -17.83 -0.92
C VAL A 130 -21.61 -18.41 -0.13
N ASN A 131 -21.41 -18.69 1.16
CA ASN A 131 -22.46 -19.18 2.03
C ASN A 131 -23.60 -18.16 2.18
N HIS A 132 -23.28 -16.87 2.23
CA HIS A 132 -24.29 -15.81 2.30
C HIS A 132 -25.20 -15.78 1.06
N TRP A 133 -24.68 -16.12 -0.12
CA TRP A 133 -25.53 -16.30 -1.32
C TRP A 133 -26.48 -17.48 -1.19
N ALA A 134 -26.05 -18.58 -0.59
CA ALA A 134 -26.90 -19.74 -0.35
C ALA A 134 -28.04 -19.41 0.63
N GLU A 135 -27.79 -18.57 1.64
CA GLU A 135 -28.83 -18.10 2.57
C GLU A 135 -29.96 -17.32 1.88
N ALA A 136 -29.67 -16.63 0.77
CA ALA A 136 -30.66 -15.91 -0.02
C ALA A 136 -31.72 -16.85 -0.61
N LYS A 137 -31.39 -18.12 -0.80
CA LYS A 137 -32.28 -19.13 -1.38
C LYS A 137 -33.21 -19.76 -0.35
N LEU A 138 -32.99 -19.52 0.95
CA LEU A 138 -33.79 -20.08 2.03
C LEU A 138 -35.10 -19.31 2.21
N ALA A 139 -36.22 -20.04 2.38
CA ALA A 139 -37.58 -19.48 2.38
C ALA A 139 -37.90 -18.52 3.55
N ASN A 140 -37.11 -18.52 4.63
CA ASN A 140 -37.37 -17.71 5.83
C ASN A 140 -36.48 -16.46 5.94
N THR A 141 -35.78 -16.10 4.87
CA THR A 141 -34.85 -14.98 4.87
C THR A 141 -35.58 -13.68 4.53
N HIS A 142 -35.57 -12.70 5.44
CA HIS A 142 -36.16 -11.39 5.17
C HIS A 142 -35.21 -10.52 4.30
N PRO A 143 -35.70 -9.89 3.21
CA PRO A 143 -34.86 -9.16 2.26
C PRO A 143 -33.96 -8.09 2.92
N ASP A 144 -34.52 -7.24 3.78
CA ASP A 144 -33.75 -6.15 4.41
C ASP A 144 -32.60 -6.67 5.30
N LYS A 145 -32.87 -7.71 6.10
CA LYS A 145 -31.87 -8.33 6.98
C LYS A 145 -30.77 -9.01 6.16
N TRP A 146 -31.16 -9.64 5.06
CA TRP A 146 -30.22 -10.29 4.16
C TRP A 146 -29.32 -9.30 3.45
N VAL A 147 -29.86 -8.17 2.96
CA VAL A 147 -29.05 -7.15 2.29
C VAL A 147 -28.14 -6.42 3.27
N GLU A 148 -28.58 -6.14 4.50
CA GLU A 148 -27.72 -5.56 5.54
C GLU A 148 -26.52 -6.47 5.87
N LYS A 149 -26.79 -7.77 6.04
CA LYS A 149 -25.75 -8.78 6.25
C LYS A 149 -24.85 -8.89 5.02
N TRP A 150 -25.41 -8.91 3.81
CA TRP A 150 -24.65 -8.91 2.56
C TRP A 150 -23.70 -7.71 2.49
N TYR A 151 -24.16 -6.50 2.80
CA TYR A 151 -23.33 -5.30 2.75
C TYR A 151 -22.15 -5.41 3.70
N THR A 152 -22.37 -5.95 4.90
CA THR A 152 -21.31 -6.19 5.89
C THR A 152 -20.25 -7.17 5.38
N VAL A 153 -20.68 -8.29 4.77
CA VAL A 153 -19.74 -9.26 4.19
C VAL A 153 -19.05 -8.68 2.95
N TYR A 154 -19.76 -7.91 2.12
CA TYR A 154 -19.22 -7.23 0.95
C TYR A 154 -18.12 -6.22 1.32
N GLN A 155 -18.27 -5.44 2.40
CA GLN A 155 -17.20 -4.53 2.85
C GLN A 155 -15.94 -5.29 3.28
N LYS A 156 -16.11 -6.43 3.97
CA LYS A 156 -14.98 -7.31 4.32
C LYS A 156 -14.34 -7.89 3.06
N ALA A 157 -15.13 -8.45 2.15
CA ALA A 157 -14.69 -8.97 0.87
C ALA A 157 -13.91 -7.93 0.04
N LYS A 158 -14.37 -6.67 0.04
CA LYS A 158 -13.69 -5.55 -0.62
C LYS A 158 -12.36 -5.20 0.02
N THR A 159 -12.25 -5.32 1.34
CA THR A 159 -11.00 -5.05 2.08
C THR A 159 -9.91 -6.06 1.72
N TYR A 160 -10.29 -7.32 1.51
CA TYR A 160 -9.38 -8.41 1.15
C TYR A 160 -9.30 -8.68 -0.36
N ASP A 161 -9.91 -7.81 -1.16
CA ASP A 161 -9.87 -7.83 -2.63
C ASP A 161 -10.24 -9.19 -3.27
N ILE A 162 -11.23 -9.88 -2.70
CA ILE A 162 -11.64 -11.22 -3.16
C ILE A 162 -12.20 -11.18 -4.59
N ASN A 163 -12.12 -12.30 -5.31
CA ASN A 163 -12.49 -12.34 -6.73
C ASN A 163 -14.01 -12.47 -6.95
N GLU A 164 -14.72 -13.02 -5.97
CA GLU A 164 -16.15 -13.32 -5.99
C GLU A 164 -17.03 -12.06 -6.00
N ILE A 165 -16.47 -10.89 -5.69
CA ILE A 165 -17.16 -9.60 -5.77
C ILE A 165 -16.87 -8.82 -7.05
N LYS A 166 -16.04 -9.37 -7.94
CA LYS A 166 -15.52 -8.67 -9.12
C LYS A 166 -16.19 -9.16 -10.40
N GLY A 167 -16.31 -8.22 -11.34
CA GLY A 167 -16.74 -8.51 -12.70
C GLY A 167 -18.24 -8.82 -12.84
N PRO A 168 -18.66 -9.19 -14.06
CA PRO A 168 -20.07 -9.39 -14.41
C PRO A 168 -20.70 -10.58 -13.67
N ASN A 169 -19.93 -11.61 -13.36
CA ASN A 169 -20.43 -12.81 -12.67
C ASN A 169 -20.96 -12.48 -11.27
N ALA A 170 -20.23 -11.66 -10.51
CA ALA A 170 -20.65 -11.23 -9.18
C ALA A 170 -22.00 -10.48 -9.21
N ILE A 171 -22.24 -9.72 -10.28
CA ILE A 171 -23.49 -8.99 -10.49
C ILE A 171 -24.62 -9.97 -10.85
N ARG A 172 -24.37 -10.94 -11.75
CA ARG A 172 -25.33 -12.01 -12.06
C ARG A 172 -25.73 -12.76 -10.80
N ASP A 173 -24.77 -13.18 -9.99
CA ASP A 173 -25.00 -13.92 -8.75
C ASP A 173 -25.88 -13.13 -7.78
N PHE A 174 -25.64 -11.81 -7.65
CA PHE A 174 -26.50 -10.93 -6.87
C PHE A 174 -27.94 -10.90 -7.39
N ILE A 175 -28.11 -10.68 -8.68
CA ILE A 175 -29.44 -10.60 -9.29
C ILE A 175 -30.18 -11.93 -9.16
N HIS A 176 -29.49 -13.06 -9.32
CA HIS A 176 -30.07 -14.39 -9.13
C HIS A 176 -30.48 -14.65 -7.68
N ALA A 177 -29.64 -14.28 -6.71
CA ALA A 177 -29.95 -14.43 -5.29
C ALA A 177 -31.22 -13.65 -4.92
N VAL A 178 -31.31 -12.40 -5.34
CA VAL A 178 -32.48 -11.54 -5.11
C VAL A 178 -33.71 -12.04 -5.86
N GLY A 179 -33.55 -12.48 -7.10
CA GLY A 179 -34.64 -12.95 -7.95
C GLY A 179 -35.25 -14.29 -7.53
N THR A 180 -34.54 -15.07 -6.71
CA THR A 180 -35.04 -16.39 -6.28
C THR A 180 -36.09 -16.26 -5.18
N GLN A 181 -35.90 -15.36 -4.21
CA GLN A 181 -36.78 -15.27 -3.03
C GLN A 181 -37.41 -13.90 -2.80
N PHE A 182 -36.84 -12.80 -3.31
CA PHE A 182 -37.27 -11.45 -2.91
C PHE A 182 -38.08 -10.75 -4.00
N ASP A 183 -37.53 -10.60 -5.20
CA ASP A 183 -38.26 -9.97 -6.32
C ASP A 183 -37.83 -10.56 -7.68
N PRO A 184 -38.55 -11.59 -8.16
CA PRO A 184 -38.28 -12.20 -9.45
C PRO A 184 -38.47 -11.26 -10.65
N THR A 185 -39.38 -10.29 -10.54
CA THR A 185 -39.72 -9.38 -11.64
C THR A 185 -38.60 -8.36 -11.86
N TRP A 186 -38.13 -7.75 -10.78
CA TRP A 186 -36.98 -6.86 -10.80
C TRP A 186 -35.73 -7.57 -11.33
N ALA A 187 -35.49 -8.80 -10.86
CA ALA A 187 -34.31 -9.57 -11.27
C ALA A 187 -34.32 -9.90 -12.76
N ARG A 188 -35.45 -10.33 -13.33
CA ARG A 188 -35.59 -10.57 -14.78
C ARG A 188 -35.32 -9.31 -15.59
N ALA A 189 -35.91 -8.19 -15.20
CA ALA A 189 -35.68 -6.91 -15.88
C ALA A 189 -34.20 -6.50 -15.86
N LYS A 190 -33.48 -6.80 -14.78
CA LYS A 190 -32.05 -6.53 -14.67
C LYS A 190 -31.17 -7.47 -15.46
N LEU A 191 -31.50 -8.75 -15.52
CA LEU A 191 -30.78 -9.71 -16.36
C LEU A 191 -30.88 -9.34 -17.85
N VAL A 192 -32.06 -8.92 -18.32
CA VAL A 192 -32.26 -8.46 -19.70
C VAL A 192 -31.33 -7.28 -20.03
N LYS A 193 -31.31 -6.24 -19.17
CA LYS A 193 -30.38 -5.11 -19.34
C LYS A 193 -28.92 -5.53 -19.35
N MET A 194 -28.56 -6.54 -18.56
CA MET A 194 -27.19 -7.03 -18.51
C MET A 194 -26.78 -7.77 -19.80
N ILE A 195 -27.71 -8.52 -20.39
CA ILE A 195 -27.53 -9.20 -21.68
C ILE A 195 -27.40 -8.17 -22.82
N GLU A 196 -28.20 -7.10 -22.78
CA GLU A 196 -28.12 -5.99 -23.76
C GLU A 196 -26.73 -5.33 -23.80
N HIS A 197 -26.01 -5.32 -22.67
CA HIS A 197 -24.65 -4.79 -22.59
C HIS A 197 -23.55 -5.78 -23.04
N ASN A 198 -23.89 -7.04 -23.39
CA ASN A 198 -22.98 -8.08 -23.89
C ASN A 198 -21.64 -8.16 -23.13
N ASP A 199 -21.71 -8.15 -21.79
CA ASP A 199 -20.58 -8.16 -20.85
C ASP A 199 -19.63 -6.95 -20.90
N ASN A 200 -19.84 -6.00 -21.82
CA ASN A 200 -19.24 -4.66 -21.83
C ASN A 200 -20.06 -3.72 -20.94
N LEU A 201 -20.04 -4.03 -19.65
CA LEU A 201 -20.72 -3.25 -18.63
C LEU A 201 -20.11 -1.84 -18.52
N PRO A 202 -20.93 -0.77 -18.47
CA PRO A 202 -20.46 0.56 -18.15
C PRO A 202 -19.66 0.57 -16.83
N THR A 203 -18.70 1.49 -16.68
CA THR A 203 -17.90 1.62 -15.44
C THR A 203 -18.74 1.81 -14.18
N ASP A 204 -19.92 2.36 -14.35
CA ASP A 204 -20.85 2.69 -13.27
C ASP A 204 -21.75 1.50 -12.91
N PHE A 205 -21.74 0.45 -13.75
CA PHE A 205 -22.48 -0.79 -13.57
C PHE A 205 -21.65 -1.78 -12.74
N THR A 206 -21.63 -1.51 -11.43
CA THR A 206 -20.88 -2.28 -10.44
C THR A 206 -21.82 -3.07 -9.56
N LEU A 207 -21.32 -4.12 -8.91
CA LEU A 207 -22.09 -4.88 -7.92
C LEU A 207 -22.71 -3.97 -6.84
N LYS A 208 -21.97 -2.96 -6.38
CA LYS A 208 -22.46 -2.00 -5.40
C LYS A 208 -23.63 -1.17 -5.96
N SER A 209 -23.50 -0.62 -7.18
CA SER A 209 -24.55 0.24 -7.73
C SER A 209 -25.85 -0.53 -7.98
N ILE A 210 -25.75 -1.79 -8.39
CA ILE A 210 -26.90 -2.69 -8.56
C ILE A 210 -27.56 -3.01 -7.22
N ALA A 211 -26.79 -3.29 -6.18
CA ALA A 211 -27.33 -3.52 -4.85
C ALA A 211 -28.00 -2.27 -4.26
N ASP A 212 -27.36 -1.10 -4.42
CA ASP A 212 -27.94 0.18 -3.99
C ASP A 212 -29.25 0.48 -4.73
N GLU A 213 -29.32 0.15 -6.03
CA GLU A 213 -30.53 0.28 -6.82
C GLU A 213 -31.64 -0.66 -6.34
N PHE A 214 -31.33 -1.94 -6.08
CA PHE A 214 -32.29 -2.87 -5.52
C PHE A 214 -32.87 -2.36 -4.21
N MET A 215 -32.01 -1.84 -3.31
CA MET A 215 -32.46 -1.30 -2.03
C MET A 215 -33.36 -0.07 -2.17
N ARG A 216 -33.05 0.83 -3.10
CA ARG A 216 -33.93 1.97 -3.41
C ARG A 216 -35.28 1.51 -3.94
N TYR A 217 -35.27 0.56 -4.87
CA TYR A 217 -36.47 -0.02 -5.44
C TYR A 217 -37.32 -0.74 -4.37
N HIS A 218 -36.72 -1.59 -3.54
CA HIS A 218 -37.40 -2.34 -2.49
C HIS A 218 -38.02 -1.44 -1.42
N LYS A 219 -37.33 -0.35 -1.05
CA LYS A 219 -37.88 0.67 -0.14
C LYS A 219 -39.06 1.40 -0.76
N ALA A 220 -38.96 1.75 -2.05
CA ALA A 220 -40.05 2.41 -2.75
C ALA A 220 -41.28 1.51 -2.86
N THR A 221 -41.13 0.24 -3.25
CA THR A 221 -42.26 -0.69 -3.36
C THR A 221 -42.94 -0.96 -2.03
N LYS A 222 -42.19 -1.05 -0.92
CA LYS A 222 -42.75 -1.13 0.44
C LYS A 222 -43.58 0.09 0.86
N MET A 223 -43.25 1.29 0.37
CA MET A 223 -44.05 2.48 0.65
C MET A 223 -45.35 2.53 -0.17
N PHE A 224 -45.42 1.77 -1.26
CA PHE A 224 -46.56 1.75 -2.18
C PHE A 224 -47.46 0.52 -2.03
N GLU A 225 -47.14 -0.47 -1.20
CA GLU A 225 -48.12 -1.46 -0.73
C GLU A 225 -49.00 -0.80 0.35
N PRO A 226 -50.23 -0.36 0.04
CA PRO A 226 -51.15 0.04 1.07
C PRO A 226 -51.48 -1.23 1.84
N SER A 227 -51.64 -1.11 3.15
CA SER A 227 -52.30 -2.09 4.01
C SER A 227 -53.58 -2.62 3.33
N MET A 228 -53.45 -3.70 2.56
CA MET A 228 -54.56 -4.60 2.26
C MET A 228 -54.77 -5.41 3.53
N GLY A 229 -55.31 -4.72 4.53
CA GLY A 229 -55.88 -5.33 5.72
C GLY A 229 -57.04 -6.20 5.24
N ILE A 230 -56.79 -7.48 5.13
CA ILE A 230 -57.85 -8.48 5.06
C ILE A 230 -58.39 -8.56 6.49
N GLN A 231 -59.55 -7.93 6.71
CA GLN A 231 -60.48 -8.29 7.78
C GLN A 231 -61.09 -9.66 7.49
#